data_AF-A0A8J7W8P4-F1
#
_entry.id   AF-A0A8J7W8P4-F1
#
_cell.length_a   1.000
_cell.length_b   1.000
_cell.length_c   1.000
_cell.angle_alpha   90.00
_cell.angle_beta   90.00
_cell.angle_gamma   90.00
#
_symmetry.space_group_name_H-M   'P 1'
#
loop_
_entity.id
_entity.type
_entity.pdbx_description
1 polymer ?
#
loop_
_entity_poly.entity_id
_entity_poly.type
_entity_poly.pdbx_seq_one_letter_code
_entity_poly.pdbx_strand_id
1 'polypeptide(L)'
;MLTSSGVVIADRNAASDYVTFLSPTEAEHKLDIDKICARYWTHPDNQFEEWEHKSLMCAEVLVPHNVAPENIIRVFVPSSDLKEFVITMGFDREIIINPDLFFHMGQ
;
A
#
# COMPACT_ATOMS: atom_id res chain seq x y z
N MET A 1 9.91 8.79 -0.71
CA MET A 1 8.87 8.83 0.33
C MET A 1 8.14 10.16 0.24
N LEU A 2 6.82 10.21 0.41
CA LEU A 2 6.09 11.49 0.46
C LEU A 2 6.41 12.18 1.80
N THR A 3 6.99 13.37 1.75
CA THR A 3 7.45 14.13 2.93
C THR A 3 6.71 15.46 3.12
N SER A 4 5.57 15.61 2.43
CA SER A 4 4.71 16.79 2.57
C SER A 4 4.29 17.01 4.02
N SER A 5 4.10 18.27 4.41
CA SER A 5 3.70 18.63 5.78
C SER A 5 2.44 17.87 6.21
N GLY A 6 2.50 17.23 7.38
CA GLY A 6 1.38 16.50 7.97
C GLY A 6 1.17 15.07 7.47
N VAL A 7 2.05 14.54 6.60
CA VAL A 7 2.04 13.12 6.26
C VAL A 7 2.42 12.29 7.49
N VAL A 8 1.63 11.26 7.75
CA VAL A 8 1.83 10.30 8.84
C VAL A 8 1.88 8.89 8.26
N ILE A 9 2.74 8.05 8.81
CA ILE A 9 2.85 6.64 8.44
C ILE A 9 2.27 5.81 9.57
N ALA A 10 1.30 4.95 9.26
CA ALA A 10 0.82 3.91 10.16
C ALA A 10 1.58 2.62 9.83
N ASP A 11 2.23 2.01 10.82
CA ASP A 11 2.97 0.74 10.65
C ASP A 11 2.06 -0.48 10.38
N ARG A 12 0.75 -0.26 10.52
CA ARG A 12 -0.36 -1.20 10.36
C ARG A 12 -1.56 -0.43 9.81
N ASN A 13 -2.70 -1.10 9.68
CA ASN A 13 -3.96 -0.42 9.35
C ASN A 13 -4.24 0.71 10.38
N ALA A 14 -4.54 1.92 9.92
CA ALA A 14 -4.71 3.09 10.78
C ALA A 14 -5.87 2.98 11.78
N ALA A 15 -6.83 2.08 11.54
CA ALA A 15 -7.96 1.81 12.42
C ALA A 15 -7.71 0.67 13.42
N SER A 16 -6.51 0.06 13.42
CA SER A 16 -6.15 -1.01 14.35
C SER A 16 -5.81 -0.48 15.75
N ASP A 17 -6.18 -1.22 16.80
CA ASP A 17 -5.83 -0.87 18.19
C ASP A 17 -4.32 -0.87 18.47
N TYR A 18 -3.53 -1.62 17.69
CA TYR A 18 -2.09 -1.79 17.88
C TYR A 18 -1.24 -0.94 16.92
N VAL A 19 -1.84 0.05 16.27
CA VAL A 19 -1.13 0.90 15.30
C VAL A 19 -0.17 1.85 15.99
N THR A 20 1.01 2.03 15.40
CA THR A 20 1.93 3.11 15.72
C THR A 20 1.94 4.12 14.59
N PHE A 21 1.72 5.39 14.94
CA PHE A 21 1.86 6.51 14.01
C PHE A 21 3.28 7.06 14.06
N LEU A 22 3.92 7.14 12.90
CA LEU A 22 5.30 7.53 12.70
C LEU A 22 5.37 8.74 11.76
N SER A 23 6.34 9.62 11.99
CA SER A 23 6.75 10.56 10.94
C SER A 23 7.45 9.82 9.78
N PRO A 24 7.51 10.40 8.57
CA PRO A 24 8.20 9.77 7.44
C PRO A 24 9.65 9.39 7.77
N THR A 25 10.40 10.26 8.45
CA THR A 25 11.79 10.01 8.85
C THR A 25 11.93 8.87 9.86
N GLU A 26 10.99 8.70 10.79
CA GLU A 26 11.02 7.56 11.73
C GLU A 26 10.73 6.24 11.03
N ALA A 27 9.81 6.25 10.07
CA ALA A 27 9.40 5.06 9.35
C ALA A 27 10.53 4.47 8.49
N GLU A 28 11.48 5.28 8.01
CA GLU A 28 12.68 4.81 7.29
C GLU A 28 13.51 3.79 8.07
N HIS A 29 13.46 3.83 9.40
CA HIS A 29 14.25 2.96 10.27
C HIS A 29 13.41 1.95 11.06
N LYS A 30 12.08 2.13 11.12
CA LYS A 30 11.17 1.31 11.94
C LYS A 30 10.38 0.30 11.13
N LEU A 31 10.14 0.55 9.84
CA LEU A 31 9.35 -0.34 9.01
C LEU A 31 10.19 -1.49 8.46
N ASP A 32 9.66 -2.70 8.60
CA ASP A 32 10.17 -3.90 7.95
C ASP A 32 9.51 -4.02 6.56
N ILE A 33 10.17 -3.45 5.55
CA ILE A 33 9.64 -3.38 4.18
C ILE A 33 9.48 -4.78 3.57
N ASP A 34 10.34 -5.73 3.94
CA ASP A 34 10.27 -7.10 3.42
C ASP A 34 9.00 -7.81 3.91
N LYS A 35 8.62 -7.59 5.19
CA LYS A 35 7.34 -8.07 5.72
C LYS A 35 6.14 -7.34 5.12
N ILE A 36 6.21 -6.01 5.00
CA ILE A 36 5.10 -5.22 4.45
C ILE A 36 4.79 -5.65 3.00
N CYS A 37 5.82 -5.88 2.19
CA CYS A 37 5.70 -6.25 0.79
C CYS A 37 5.67 -7.78 0.54
N ALA A 38 5.55 -8.59 1.58
CA ALA A 38 5.50 -10.05 1.43
C ALA A 38 4.27 -10.48 0.62
N ARG A 39 4.38 -11.60 -0.12
CA ARG A 39 3.23 -12.17 -0.85
C ARG A 39 2.26 -12.89 0.08
N TYR A 40 2.77 -13.48 1.16
CA TYR A 40 2.01 -14.27 2.11
C TYR A 40 2.44 -13.92 3.54
N TRP A 41 1.46 -13.88 4.45
CA TRP A 41 1.69 -13.64 5.89
C TRP A 41 1.50 -14.90 6.75
N THR A 42 1.16 -16.03 6.13
CA THR A 42 0.78 -17.27 6.83
C THR A 42 1.97 -17.93 7.50
N HIS A 43 1.81 -18.31 8.76
CA HIS A 43 2.85 -18.98 9.57
C HIS A 43 2.22 -20.18 10.27
N PRO A 44 2.23 -21.38 9.65
CA PRO A 44 1.39 -22.52 10.04
C PRO A 44 1.63 -23.01 11.48
N ASP A 45 2.85 -22.81 11.98
CA ASP A 45 3.25 -23.23 13.33
C ASP A 45 3.31 -22.05 14.33
N ASN A 46 3.02 -20.82 13.89
CA ASN A 46 3.15 -19.62 14.72
C ASN A 46 2.03 -18.59 14.45
N GLN A 47 0.89 -18.80 15.11
CA GLN A 47 -0.29 -17.95 14.96
C GLN A 47 -0.05 -16.48 15.37
N PHE A 48 0.79 -16.23 16.38
CA PHE A 48 1.11 -14.86 16.80
C PHE A 48 1.87 -14.10 15.72
N GLU A 49 2.84 -14.76 15.08
CA GLU A 49 3.58 -14.18 13.98
C GLU A 49 2.71 -14.01 12.73
N GLU A 50 1.78 -14.93 12.46
CA GLU A 50 0.80 -14.78 11.39
C GLU A 50 -0.06 -13.52 11.57
N TRP A 51 -0.59 -13.30 12.77
CA TRP A 51 -1.41 -12.13 13.07
C TRP A 51 -0.61 -10.82 13.00
N GLU A 52 0.60 -10.82 13.55
CA GLU A 52 1.48 -9.66 13.48
C GLU A 52 1.84 -9.34 12.02
N HIS A 53 2.29 -10.33 11.25
CA HIS A 53 2.69 -10.15 9.85
C HIS A 53 1.51 -9.68 8.99
N LYS A 54 0.33 -10.26 9.19
CA LYS A 54 -0.90 -9.82 8.54
C LYS A 54 -1.19 -8.34 8.81
N SER A 55 -0.98 -7.90 10.05
CA SER A 55 -1.22 -6.50 10.44
C SER A 55 -0.19 -5.55 9.82
N LEU A 56 1.09 -5.95 9.80
CA LEU A 56 2.19 -5.16 9.20
C LEU A 56 2.00 -4.97 7.68
N MET A 57 1.52 -6.00 6.97
CA MET A 57 1.18 -5.89 5.54
C MET A 57 0.12 -4.83 5.21
N CYS A 58 -0.64 -4.37 6.22
CA CYS A 58 -1.61 -3.30 6.08
C CYS A 58 -1.08 -1.92 6.50
N ALA A 59 0.25 -1.71 6.53
CA ALA A 59 0.83 -0.39 6.77
C ALA A 59 0.29 0.66 5.78
N GLU A 60 0.00 1.86 6.26
CA GLU A 60 -0.67 2.92 5.49
C GLU A 60 0.13 4.23 5.50
N VAL A 61 0.13 4.94 4.36
CA VAL A 61 0.62 6.32 4.27
C VAL A 61 -0.58 7.25 4.26
N LEU A 62 -0.72 8.05 5.31
CA LEU A 62 -1.83 8.98 5.48
C LEU A 62 -1.41 10.37 5.01
N VAL A 63 -1.97 10.81 3.88
CA VAL A 63 -1.74 12.14 3.32
C VAL A 63 -2.98 13.01 3.57
N PRO A 64 -2.85 14.11 4.32
CA PRO A 64 -4.01 14.94 4.64
C PRO A 64 -4.57 15.64 3.40
N HIS A 65 -5.90 15.75 3.35
CA HIS A 65 -6.69 16.47 2.34
C HIS A 65 -6.63 15.94 0.90
N ASN A 66 -5.46 15.90 0.27
CA ASN A 66 -5.30 15.41 -1.10
C ASN A 66 -3.88 14.92 -1.40
N VAL A 67 -3.79 13.98 -2.34
CA VAL A 67 -2.53 13.64 -3.03
C VAL A 67 -2.57 14.35 -4.37
N ALA A 68 -1.69 15.33 -4.56
CA ALA A 68 -1.65 16.08 -5.80
C ALA A 68 -1.26 15.16 -6.98
N PRO A 69 -1.91 15.26 -8.17
CA PRO A 69 -1.69 14.37 -9.30
C PRO A 69 -0.21 14.23 -9.71
N GLU A 70 0.56 15.30 -9.53
CA GLU A 70 1.99 15.34 -9.78
C GLU A 70 2.79 14.30 -8.99
N ASN A 71 2.29 13.85 -7.84
CA ASN A 71 2.91 12.84 -7.00
C ASN A 71 2.58 11.39 -7.42
N ILE A 72 1.63 11.18 -8.33
CA ILE A 72 1.20 9.83 -8.76
C ILE A 72 2.12 9.33 -9.87
N ILE A 73 3.17 8.58 -9.55
CA ILE A 73 4.19 8.21 -10.56
C ILE A 73 3.75 7.11 -11.54
N ARG A 74 2.82 6.25 -11.12
CA ARG A 74 2.32 5.11 -11.90
C ARG A 74 0.98 4.61 -11.36
N VAL A 75 0.25 3.85 -12.17
CA VAL A 75 -0.99 3.17 -11.78
C VAL A 75 -0.88 1.68 -12.12
N PHE A 76 -1.42 0.83 -11.24
CA PHE A 76 -1.62 -0.58 -11.51
C PHE A 76 -3.07 -0.84 -11.90
N VAL A 77 -3.32 -1.75 -12.85
CA VAL A 77 -4.66 -2.17 -13.30
C VAL A 77 -4.71 -3.69 -13.44
N PRO A 78 -5.88 -4.35 -13.30
CA PRO A 78 -5.95 -5.81 -13.39
C PRO A 78 -6.04 -6.35 -14.82
N SER A 79 -6.36 -5.52 -15.81
CA SER A 79 -6.59 -5.95 -17.19
C SER A 79 -6.21 -4.90 -18.24
N SER A 80 -6.06 -5.34 -19.49
CA SER A 80 -5.80 -4.47 -20.64
C SER A 80 -6.95 -3.50 -20.92
N ASP A 81 -8.21 -3.92 -20.74
CA ASP A 81 -9.36 -3.06 -20.97
C ASP A 81 -9.39 -1.88 -19.99
N LEU A 82 -9.03 -2.12 -18.73
CA LEU A 82 -8.90 -1.05 -17.73
C LEU A 82 -7.68 -0.16 -17.97
N LYS A 83 -6.60 -0.71 -18.54
CA LYS A 83 -5.48 0.11 -19.01
C LYS A 83 -5.95 1.13 -20.05
N GLU A 84 -6.69 0.68 -21.06
CA GLU A 84 -7.19 1.55 -22.12
C GLU A 84 -8.14 2.61 -21.55
N PHE A 85 -9.03 2.21 -20.64
CA PHE A 85 -9.89 3.14 -19.92
C PHE A 85 -9.09 4.26 -19.21
N VAL A 86 -8.04 3.91 -18.46
CA VAL A 86 -7.18 4.90 -17.76
C VAL A 86 -6.45 5.82 -18.74
N ILE A 87 -6.01 5.31 -19.89
CA ILE A 87 -5.43 6.14 -20.97
C ILE A 87 -6.46 7.14 -21.49
N THR A 88 -7.69 6.70 -21.79
CA THR A 88 -8.75 7.59 -22.31
C THR A 88 -9.20 8.65 -21.29
N MET A 89 -9.03 8.40 -19.99
CA MET A 89 -9.23 9.40 -18.94
C MET A 89 -8.14 10.50 -18.92
N GLY A 90 -7.08 10.34 -19.69
CA GLY A 90 -6.00 11.31 -19.82
C GLY A 90 -4.86 11.11 -18.82
N PHE A 91 -4.72 9.92 -18.22
CA PHE A 91 -3.53 9.61 -17.42
C PHE A 91 -2.33 9.37 -18.35
N ASP A 92 -1.27 10.14 -18.14
CA ASP A 92 -0.14 10.28 -19.08
C ASP A 92 1.15 9.63 -18.57
N ARG A 93 1.08 8.85 -17.49
CA ARG A 93 2.23 8.19 -16.84
C ARG A 93 2.16 6.67 -16.98
N GLU A 94 3.11 5.97 -16.35
CA GLU A 94 3.24 4.52 -16.45
C GLU A 94 1.98 3.79 -15.92
N ILE A 95 1.41 2.92 -16.75
CA ILE A 95 0.29 2.04 -16.39
C ILE A 95 0.74 0.58 -16.52
N ILE A 96 0.72 -0.14 -15.39
CA ILE A 96 1.19 -1.53 -15.29
C ILE A 96 0.00 -2.46 -15.09
N ILE A 97 -0.12 -3.49 -15.93
CA ILE A 97 -1.11 -4.54 -15.72
C ILE A 97 -0.55 -5.53 -14.69
N ASN A 98 -1.17 -5.60 -13.52
CA ASN A 98 -0.81 -6.55 -12.46
C ASN A 98 -2.08 -7.05 -11.74
N PRO A 99 -2.68 -8.17 -12.21
CA PRO A 99 -3.90 -8.70 -11.63
C PRO A 99 -3.73 -9.21 -10.19
N ASP A 100 -2.52 -9.64 -9.80
CA ASP A 100 -2.23 -10.17 -8.46
C ASP A 100 -2.43 -9.12 -7.34
N LEU A 101 -2.49 -7.83 -7.68
CA LEU A 101 -2.76 -6.74 -6.73
C LEU A 101 -4.25 -6.51 -6.44
N PHE A 102 -5.13 -7.16 -7.19
CA PHE A 102 -6.58 -6.97 -7.11
C PHE A 102 -7.26 -8.24 -6.61
N PHE A 103 -8.35 -8.08 -5.86
CA PHE A 103 -9.16 -9.23 -5.48
C PHE A 103 -9.83 -9.83 -6.70
N HIS A 104 -9.61 -11.12 -6.93
CA HIS A 104 -10.42 -11.88 -7.88
C HIS A 104 -11.79 -12.12 -7.24
N MET A 105 -12.85 -11.52 -7.79
CA MET A 105 -14.20 -12.00 -7.50
C MET A 105 -14.33 -13.39 -8.14
N GLY A 106 -14.45 -14.42 -7.31
CA GLY A 106 -14.56 -15.80 -7.77
C GLY A 106 -15.66 -15.97 -8.80
N GLN A 107 -15.37 -16.71 -9.87
CA GLN A 107 -16.38 -17.34 -10.71
C GLN A 107 -16.94 -18.59 -10.03
#